data_AF-A0A0M3QJL2-F1
#
_entry.id   AF-A0A0M3QJL2-F1
#
_cell.length_a   1.000
_cell.length_b   1.000
_cell.length_c   1.000
_cell.angle_alpha   90.00
_cell.angle_beta   90.00
_cell.angle_gamma   90.00
#
_symmetry.space_group_name_H-M   'P 1'
#
loop_
_entity.id
_entity.type
_entity.pdbx_description
1 polymer ?
#
loop_
_entity_poly.entity_id
_entity_poly.type
_entity_poly.pdbx_seq_one_letter_code
_entity_poly.pdbx_strand_id
1 'polypeptide(L)'
;MADRAAPVVLHHADKLPDDGTLVVVSHGGTIRTTIGRLLGLESQHWESLGGLTNCCWSVLGEGARGWRLLEHNAGTLPEPVLGDDT
;
A
#
# COMPACT_ATOMS: atom_id res chain seq x y z
N MET A 1 4.96 12.20 9.56
CA MET A 1 4.93 11.97 8.09
C MET A 1 3.58 11.42 7.68
N ALA A 2 3.17 10.27 8.23
CA ALA A 2 1.86 9.65 7.99
C ALA A 2 0.66 10.61 8.16
N ASP A 3 0.66 11.46 9.18
CA ASP A 3 -0.45 12.41 9.44
C ASP A 3 -0.65 13.43 8.32
N ARG A 4 0.37 13.64 7.49
CA ARG A 4 0.29 14.51 6.30
C ARG A 4 -0.02 13.70 5.05
N ALA A 5 0.60 12.54 4.88
CA ALA A 5 0.50 11.75 3.66
C ALA A 5 -0.82 10.96 3.57
N ALA A 6 -1.25 10.29 4.66
CA ALA A 6 -2.43 9.45 4.64
C ALA A 6 -3.72 10.20 4.27
N PRO A 7 -4.00 11.42 4.80
CA PRO A 7 -5.18 12.17 4.38
C PRO A 7 -5.19 12.50 2.88
N VAL A 8 -4.01 12.77 2.29
CA VAL A 8 -3.90 13.04 0.85
C VAL A 8 -4.20 11.76 0.05
N VAL A 9 -3.64 10.62 0.45
CA VAL A 9 -3.93 9.33 -0.20
C VAL A 9 -5.41 9.02 -0.16
N LEU A 10 -6.05 9.10 1.02
CA LEU A 10 -7.48 8.84 1.19
C LEU A 10 -8.34 9.80 0.34
N HIS A 11 -8.03 11.11 0.38
CA HIS A 11 -8.75 12.11 -0.40
C HIS A 11 -8.72 11.85 -1.92
N HIS A 12 -7.64 11.27 -2.44
CA HIS A 12 -7.54 10.92 -3.85
C HIS A 12 -8.14 9.55 -4.16
N ALA A 13 -8.08 8.60 -3.23
CA ALA A 13 -8.74 7.30 -3.35
C ALA A 13 -10.26 7.46 -3.44
N ASP A 14 -10.86 8.33 -2.63
CA ASP A 14 -12.31 8.62 -2.60
C ASP A 14 -12.87 9.19 -3.92
N LYS A 15 -12.00 9.61 -4.86
CA LYS A 15 -12.38 10.18 -6.15
C LYS A 15 -12.24 9.21 -7.31
N LEU A 16 -11.72 8.02 -7.06
CA LEU A 16 -11.59 7.00 -8.09
C LEU A 16 -12.98 6.47 -8.47
N PRO A 17 -13.18 6.06 -9.73
CA PRO A 17 -14.31 5.20 -10.07
C PRO A 17 -14.17 3.85 -9.36
N ASP A 18 -15.26 3.08 -9.36
CA ASP A 18 -15.21 1.67 -8.97
C ASP A 18 -14.10 0.95 -9.75
N ASP A 19 -13.34 0.08 -9.05
CA ASP A 19 -12.15 -0.61 -9.56
C ASP A 19 -10.99 0.30 -10.04
N GLY A 20 -11.05 1.61 -9.76
CA GLY A 20 -9.97 2.53 -10.05
C GLY A 20 -8.72 2.26 -9.22
N THR A 21 -7.55 2.60 -9.77
CA THR A 21 -6.25 2.44 -9.10
C THR A 21 -5.56 3.78 -8.92
N LEU A 22 -5.23 4.14 -7.67
CA LEU A 22 -4.37 5.27 -7.35
C LEU A 22 -2.91 4.83 -7.27
N VAL A 23 -2.04 5.49 -8.04
CA VAL A 23 -0.58 5.32 -7.94
C VAL A 23 0.01 6.46 -7.12
N VAL A 24 0.66 6.13 -5.99
CA VAL A 24 1.31 7.10 -5.10
C VAL A 24 2.82 6.93 -5.20
N VAL A 25 3.52 7.97 -5.69
CA VAL A 25 4.98 7.98 -5.80
C VAL A 25 5.57 8.83 -4.68
N SER A 26 6.44 8.23 -3.86
CA SER A 26 7.09 8.90 -2.73
C SER A 26 8.36 8.16 -2.29
N HIS A 27 8.90 8.51 -1.12
CA HIS A 27 10.04 7.84 -0.51
C HIS A 27 9.60 6.70 0.42
N GLY A 28 10.40 5.63 0.50
CA GLY A 28 10.06 4.43 1.27
C GLY A 28 9.73 4.67 2.75
N GLY A 29 10.39 5.63 3.41
CA GLY A 29 10.07 6.02 4.78
C GLY A 29 8.70 6.69 4.93
N THR A 30 8.29 7.51 3.95
CA THR A 30 6.95 8.10 3.91
C THR A 30 5.92 7.02 3.64
N ILE A 31 6.19 6.14 2.67
CA ILE A 31 5.28 5.06 2.28
C ILE A 31 5.02 4.12 3.46
N ARG A 32 6.05 3.61 4.15
CA ARG A 32 5.83 2.67 5.28
C ARG A 32 4.95 3.25 6.39
N THR A 33 5.18 4.52 6.76
CA THR A 33 4.41 5.16 7.83
C THR A 33 2.98 5.46 7.38
N THR A 34 2.79 5.74 6.09
CA THR A 34 1.46 5.91 5.49
C THR A 34 0.69 4.60 5.46
N ILE A 35 1.33 3.50 5.04
CA ILE A 35 0.74 2.15 5.06
C ILE A 35 0.33 1.77 6.48
N GLY A 36 1.23 1.90 7.47
CA GLY A 36 0.92 1.58 8.86
C GLY A 36 -0.31 2.34 9.38
N ARG A 37 -0.44 3.62 9.02
CA ARG A 37 -1.63 4.43 9.36
C ARG A 37 -2.89 3.97 8.63
N LEU A 38 -2.83 3.65 7.34
CA LEU A 38 -3.98 3.16 6.56
C LEU A 38 -4.49 1.80 7.06
N LEU A 39 -3.58 0.94 7.52
CA LEU A 39 -3.90 -0.34 8.15
C LEU A 39 -4.46 -0.19 9.59
N GLY A 40 -4.57 1.02 10.11
CA GLY A 40 -5.03 1.28 11.48
C GLY A 40 -4.06 0.80 12.57
N LEU A 41 -2.78 0.60 12.24
CA LEU A 41 -1.78 0.23 13.24
C LEU A 41 -1.44 1.42 14.15
N GLU A 42 -1.26 1.15 15.43
CA GLU A 42 -0.66 2.11 16.35
C GLU A 42 0.76 2.49 15.90
N SER A 43 1.16 3.75 16.14
CA SER A 43 2.41 4.30 15.59
C SER A 43 3.66 3.53 15.99
N GLN A 44 3.68 2.94 17.18
CA GLN A 44 4.80 2.11 17.66
C GLN A 44 5.00 0.83 16.83
N HIS A 45 4.00 0.39 16.07
CA HIS A 45 4.06 -0.80 15.21
C HIS A 45 4.37 -0.45 13.74
N TRP A 46 4.47 0.82 13.37
CA TRP A 46 4.74 1.18 11.96
C TRP A 46 6.11 0.73 11.49
N GLU A 47 7.07 0.61 12.40
CA GLU A 47 8.43 0.11 12.08
C GLU A 47 8.48 -1.41 11.90
N SER A 48 7.40 -2.14 12.21
CA SER A 48 7.27 -3.56 11.86
C SER A 48 7.13 -3.78 10.34
N LEU A 49 6.82 -2.73 9.58
CA LEU A 49 6.89 -2.75 8.11
C LEU A 49 8.27 -2.27 7.65
N GLY A 50 8.95 -3.11 6.87
CA GLY A 50 10.19 -2.72 6.19
C GLY A 50 9.99 -1.48 5.31
N GLY A 51 11.06 -0.70 5.10
CA GLY A 51 11.04 0.36 4.09
C GLY A 51 10.93 -0.22 2.67
N LEU A 52 10.60 0.64 1.70
CA LEU A 52 10.65 0.26 0.29
C LEU A 52 12.05 0.49 -0.28
N THR A 53 12.56 -0.50 -1.00
CA THR A 53 13.75 -0.43 -1.84
C THR A 53 13.50 0.47 -3.05
N ASN A 54 14.55 0.98 -3.67
CA ASN A 54 14.44 1.85 -4.85
C ASN A 54 13.66 1.15 -5.98
N CYS A 55 12.70 1.87 -6.58
CA CYS A 55 11.79 1.37 -7.62
C CYS A 55 10.93 0.16 -7.22
N CYS A 56 10.85 -0.19 -5.93
CA CYS A 56 9.90 -1.17 -5.44
C CYS A 56 8.56 -0.52 -5.06
N TRP A 57 7.49 -1.32 -5.02
CA TRP A 57 6.14 -0.87 -4.70
C TRP A 57 5.49 -1.71 -3.61
N SER A 58 4.30 -1.28 -3.20
CA SER A 58 3.42 -2.02 -2.30
C SER A 58 1.99 -1.84 -2.80
N VAL A 59 1.19 -2.90 -2.71
CA VAL A 59 -0.21 -2.90 -3.17
C VAL A 59 -1.11 -2.94 -1.97
N LEU A 60 -2.08 -2.02 -1.92
CA LEU A 60 -3.12 -2.01 -0.92
C LEU A 60 -4.48 -2.15 -1.61
N GLY A 61 -5.37 -2.94 -1.01
CA GLY A 61 -6.76 -3.06 -1.44
C GLY A 61 -7.70 -2.59 -0.34
N GLU A 62 -8.70 -1.79 -0.69
CA GLU A 62 -9.78 -1.42 0.21
C GLU A 62 -10.90 -2.46 0.12
N GLY A 63 -11.43 -2.88 1.28
CA GLY A 63 -12.60 -3.75 1.33
C GLY A 63 -13.49 -3.38 2.51
N ALA A 64 -14.51 -4.21 2.78
CA ALA A 64 -15.51 -3.94 3.82
C ALA A 64 -14.94 -3.73 5.25
N ARG A 65 -13.70 -4.18 5.51
CA ARG A 65 -12.99 -4.03 6.79
C ARG A 65 -11.87 -2.99 6.75
N GLY A 66 -11.85 -2.14 5.73
CA GLY A 66 -10.81 -1.15 5.49
C GLY A 66 -9.67 -1.67 4.61
N TRP A 67 -8.54 -0.97 4.69
CA TRP A 67 -7.36 -1.21 3.87
C TRP A 67 -6.62 -2.49 4.28
N ARG A 68 -6.11 -3.23 3.28
CA ARG A 68 -5.28 -4.41 3.46
C ARG A 68 -4.02 -4.28 2.62
N LEU A 69 -2.87 -4.64 3.19
CA LEU A 69 -1.60 -4.75 2.47
C LEU A 69 -1.55 -6.10 1.75
N LEU A 70 -1.61 -6.06 0.43
CA LEU A 70 -1.65 -7.25 -0.43
C LEU A 70 -0.24 -7.67 -0.85
N GLU A 71 0.63 -6.69 -1.08
CA GLU A 71 2.01 -6.90 -1.50
C GLU A 71 2.88 -5.80 -0.89
N HIS A 72 4.10 -6.13 -0.46
CA HIS A 72 5.01 -5.18 0.15
C HIS A 72 6.42 -5.31 -0.41
N ASN A 73 7.01 -4.16 -0.74
CA ASN A 73 8.37 -4.04 -1.26
C ASN A 73 8.69 -4.95 -2.46
N ALA A 74 7.73 -5.12 -3.38
CA ALA A 74 7.94 -5.87 -4.61
C ALA A 74 8.77 -5.06 -5.61
N GLY A 75 9.73 -5.72 -6.28
CA GLY A 75 10.61 -5.09 -7.27
C GLY A 75 10.54 -5.70 -8.66
N THR A 76 9.73 -6.75 -8.82
CA THR A 76 9.50 -7.46 -10.08
C THR A 76 8.04 -7.84 -10.15
N LEU A 77 7.49 -7.93 -11.36
CA LEU A 77 6.13 -8.43 -11.52
C LEU A 77 6.04 -9.85 -10.93
N PRO A 78 4.91 -10.23 -10.31
CA PRO A 78 4.71 -11.61 -9.90
C PRO A 78 4.80 -12.50 -11.13
N GLU A 79 5.50 -13.64 -11.00
CA GLU A 79 5.47 -14.63 -12.06
C GLU A 79 4.04 -15.19 -12.19
N PRO A 80 3.54 -15.42 -13.42
CA PRO A 80 2.24 -16.02 -13.59
C PRO A 80 2.22 -17.39 -12.89
N VAL A 81 1.32 -17.56 -11.91
CA VAL A 81 1.04 -18.89 -11.39
C VAL A 81 0.22 -19.61 -12.47
N LEU A 82 0.89 -20.44 -13.27
CA LEU A 82 0.21 -21.44 -14.10
C LEU A 82 -0.48 -22.40 -13.13
N GLY A 83 -1.75 -22.17 -12.85
CA GLY A 83 -2.59 -23.14 -12.15
C GLY A 83 -2.71 -24.37 -13.04
N ASP A 84 -2.26 -25.51 -12.54
CA ASP A 84 -2.37 -26.82 -13.18
C ASP A 84 -3.80 -27.36 -12.98
N ASP A 85 -4.79 -26.62 -13.47
CA ASP A 85 -6.17 -27.10 -13.55
C ASP A 85 -6.45 -27.53 -15.01
N THR A 86 -6.12 -28.80 -15.28
CA THR A 86 -6.61 -29.58 -16.44
C THR A 86 -8.08 -29.92 -16.30
#